data_AF-A0A7V5YIL2-F1
#
_entry.id   AF-A0A7V5YIL2-F1
#
_cell.length_a   1.000
_cell.length_b   1.000
_cell.length_c   1.000
_cell.angle_alpha   90.00
_cell.angle_beta   90.00
_cell.angle_gamma   90.00
#
_symmetry.space_group_name_H-M   'P 1'
#
loop_
_entity.id
_entity.type
_entity.pdbx_description
1 polymer ?
#
loop_
_entity_poly.entity_id
_entity_poly.type
_entity_poly.pdbx_seq_one_letter_code
_entity_poly.pdbx_strand_id
1 'polypeptide(L)'
;MLISRTRKALLGIVAGASMALIMPGLPLGMASFIALIPFLFLLENGGRFVSSYICGFVFFLINLRWLFTLTRFDALAIPGVLLLFAYLAVFFGLFGLILGAIRKRWRRDSSLLMLFPVLFTLFEILRNVGPLALGFTSLYQSLYSYPVLIQIAAYLGPWSLTAVIAFVNVALYLAIRRKKALFAILAAGAISILLLFSLLPVNDDGMQIKVAIVSSQVSQEEKLDDRNLFML
;
A
#
# COMPACT_ATOMS: atom_id res chain seq x y z
N MET A 1 -16.55 -25.14 -1.50
CA MET A 1 -15.34 -25.82 -1.00
C MET A 1 -14.73 -25.02 0.14
N LEU A 2 -14.73 -25.55 1.36
CA LEU A 2 -14.08 -24.91 2.51
C LEU A 2 -12.55 -25.02 2.36
N ILE A 3 -11.89 -23.92 1.96
CA ILE A 3 -10.42 -23.84 1.95
C ILE A 3 -9.90 -24.09 3.38
N SER A 4 -8.95 -25.03 3.53
CA SER A 4 -8.34 -25.36 4.82
C SER A 4 -7.62 -24.15 5.45
N ARG A 5 -7.48 -24.15 6.79
CA ARG A 5 -6.81 -23.05 7.52
C ARG A 5 -5.40 -22.78 6.97
N THR A 6 -4.63 -23.83 6.69
CA THR A 6 -3.28 -23.76 6.14
C THR A 6 -3.23 -23.07 4.77
N ARG A 7 -4.15 -23.42 3.86
CA ARG A 7 -4.22 -22.79 2.53
C ARG A 7 -4.54 -21.29 2.64
N LYS A 8 -5.36 -20.88 3.60
CA LYS A 8 -5.66 -19.45 3.83
C LYS A 8 -4.47 -18.69 4.39
N ALA A 9 -3.70 -19.29 5.29
CA ALA A 9 -2.46 -18.69 5.77
C ALA A 9 -1.45 -18.52 4.62
N LEU A 10 -1.27 -19.55 3.79
CA LEU A 10 -0.39 -19.48 2.62
C LEU A 10 -0.83 -18.39 1.63
N LEU A 11 -2.13 -18.30 1.32
CA LEU A 11 -2.66 -17.24 0.47
C LEU A 11 -2.46 -15.85 1.09
N GLY A 12 -2.57 -15.72 2.42
CA GLY A 12 -2.24 -14.49 3.14
C GLY A 12 -0.79 -14.09 2.96
N ILE A 13 0.14 -15.03 3.08
CA ILE A 13 1.58 -14.79 2.87
C ILE A 13 1.85 -14.36 1.43
N VAL A 14 1.31 -15.09 0.44
CA VAL A 14 1.48 -14.77 -0.98
C VAL A 14 0.90 -13.39 -1.30
N ALA A 15 -0.27 -13.04 -0.76
CA ALA A 15 -0.87 -11.73 -0.91
C ALA A 15 0.01 -10.62 -0.34
N GLY A 16 0.47 -10.78 0.90
CA GLY A 16 1.35 -9.80 1.55
C GLY A 16 2.66 -9.60 0.78
N ALA A 17 3.27 -10.70 0.32
CA ALA A 17 4.48 -10.65 -0.50
C ALA A 17 4.24 -9.97 -1.86
N SER A 18 3.14 -10.30 -2.55
CA SER A 18 2.81 -9.69 -3.84
C SER A 18 2.61 -8.18 -3.74
N MET A 19 1.99 -7.71 -2.66
CA MET A 19 1.86 -6.28 -2.38
C MET A 19 3.19 -5.65 -1.98
N ALA A 20 4.10 -6.40 -1.35
CA ALA A 20 5.38 -5.85 -0.95
C ALA A 20 6.34 -5.65 -2.12
N LEU A 21 6.29 -6.53 -3.12
CA LEU A 21 7.19 -6.48 -4.27
C LEU A 21 6.97 -5.26 -5.18
N ILE A 22 5.82 -4.60 -5.11
CA ILE A 22 5.49 -3.42 -5.93
C ILE A 22 5.92 -2.10 -5.28
N MET A 23 6.40 -2.12 -4.04
CA MET A 23 6.79 -0.93 -3.29
C MET A 23 8.14 -0.38 -3.78
N PRO A 24 8.47 0.89 -3.44
CA PRO A 24 9.74 1.50 -3.83
C PRO A 24 10.96 0.62 -3.49
N GLY A 25 11.93 0.57 -4.42
CA GLY A 25 13.12 -0.29 -4.34
C GLY A 25 13.17 -1.39 -5.40
N LEU A 26 12.01 -1.77 -5.97
CA LEU A 26 11.93 -2.67 -7.12
C LEU A 26 11.22 -1.98 -8.31
N PRO A 27 11.62 -2.24 -9.57
CA PRO A 27 11.02 -1.62 -10.76
C PRO A 27 9.67 -2.27 -11.14
N LEU A 28 8.84 -2.65 -10.16
CA LEU A 28 7.60 -3.39 -10.34
C LEU A 28 6.34 -2.56 -10.11
N GLY A 29 6.43 -1.23 -10.10
CA GLY A 29 5.31 -0.34 -9.79
C GLY A 29 4.07 -0.54 -10.67
N MET A 30 4.23 -0.86 -11.96
CA MET A 30 3.09 -1.19 -12.84
C MET A 30 2.35 -2.46 -12.43
N ALA A 31 3.01 -3.42 -11.77
CA ALA A 31 2.37 -4.61 -11.26
C ALA A 31 1.42 -4.30 -10.08
N SER A 32 1.39 -3.06 -9.57
CA SER A 32 0.42 -2.62 -8.57
C SER A 32 -1.03 -2.85 -9.01
N PHE A 33 -1.33 -2.76 -10.31
CA PHE A 33 -2.66 -3.00 -10.89
C PHE A 33 -3.12 -4.48 -10.81
N ILE A 34 -2.23 -5.41 -10.49
CA ILE A 34 -2.54 -6.84 -10.32
C ILE A 34 -2.11 -7.42 -8.96
N ALA A 35 -1.34 -6.67 -8.16
CA ALA A 35 -0.74 -7.15 -6.91
C ALA A 35 -1.75 -7.43 -5.79
N LEU A 36 -2.96 -6.88 -5.83
CA LEU A 36 -4.01 -7.18 -4.85
C LEU A 36 -4.86 -8.40 -5.24
N ILE A 37 -4.67 -8.97 -6.44
CA ILE A 37 -5.47 -10.12 -6.91
C ILE A 37 -5.35 -11.33 -5.96
N PRO A 38 -4.16 -11.73 -5.46
CA PRO A 38 -4.07 -12.81 -4.47
C PRO A 38 -4.84 -12.50 -3.18
N PHE A 39 -4.87 -11.24 -2.75
CA PHE A 39 -5.65 -10.80 -1.59
C PHE A 39 -7.16 -10.91 -1.85
N LEU A 40 -7.63 -10.61 -3.07
CA LEU A 40 -9.02 -10.79 -3.46
C LEU A 40 -9.45 -12.26 -3.46
N PHE A 41 -8.59 -13.17 -3.94
CA PHE A 41 -8.82 -14.62 -3.84
C PHE A 41 -8.91 -15.09 -2.38
N LEU A 42 -8.11 -14.51 -1.48
CA LEU A 42 -8.16 -14.82 -0.05
C LEU A 42 -9.53 -14.45 0.56
N LEU A 43 -10.12 -13.35 0.12
CA LEU A 43 -11.36 -12.78 0.68
C LEU A 43 -12.64 -13.37 0.06
N GLU A 44 -12.53 -14.13 -1.03
CA GLU A 44 -13.66 -14.64 -1.83
C GLU A 44 -14.68 -15.46 -1.00
N ASN A 45 -14.20 -16.30 -0.10
CA ASN A 45 -15.04 -17.20 0.72
C ASN A 45 -15.36 -16.62 2.10
N GLY A 46 -15.50 -15.29 2.16
CA GLY A 46 -15.70 -14.52 3.38
C GLY A 46 -14.37 -14.08 3.98
N GLY A 47 -14.15 -12.78 3.99
CA GLY A 47 -12.98 -12.15 4.60
C GLY A 47 -12.88 -12.51 6.10
N ARG A 48 -11.65 -12.76 6.54
CA ARG A 48 -11.34 -13.18 7.91
C ARG A 48 -10.22 -12.31 8.44
N PHE A 49 -10.32 -11.97 9.72
CA PHE A 49 -9.30 -11.20 10.42
C PHE A 49 -7.93 -11.86 10.30
N VAL A 50 -7.78 -13.10 10.75
CA VAL A 50 -6.47 -13.77 10.86
C VAL A 50 -5.70 -13.84 9.54
N SER A 51 -6.35 -14.26 8.44
CA SER A 51 -5.62 -14.38 7.17
C SER A 51 -5.27 -13.04 6.54
N SER A 52 -6.12 -12.03 6.74
CA SER A 52 -5.85 -10.67 6.26
C SER A 52 -4.79 -9.98 7.13
N TYR A 53 -4.79 -10.26 8.44
CA TYR A 53 -3.75 -9.87 9.36
C TYR A 53 -2.39 -10.46 8.95
N ILE A 54 -2.32 -11.76 8.62
CA ILE A 54 -1.10 -12.39 8.10
C ILE A 54 -0.62 -11.67 6.83
N CYS A 55 -1.54 -11.34 5.91
CA CYS A 55 -1.21 -10.57 4.71
C CYS A 55 -0.59 -9.21 5.06
N GLY A 56 -1.21 -8.43 5.95
CA GLY A 56 -0.67 -7.15 6.41
C GLY A 56 0.68 -7.31 7.10
N PHE A 57 0.83 -8.30 7.97
CA PHE A 57 2.07 -8.54 8.70
C PHE A 57 3.23 -8.86 7.76
N VAL A 58 3.03 -9.75 6.78
CA VAL A 58 4.06 -10.06 5.76
C VAL A 58 4.39 -8.83 4.92
N PHE A 59 3.37 -8.06 4.52
CA PHE A 59 3.56 -6.82 3.76
C PHE A 59 4.44 -5.81 4.50
N PHE A 60 4.15 -5.54 5.78
CA PHE A 60 4.92 -4.60 6.59
C PHE A 60 6.30 -5.15 6.95
N LEU A 61 6.41 -6.43 7.29
CA LEU A 61 7.69 -7.08 7.58
C LEU A 61 8.68 -6.93 6.43
N ILE A 62 8.25 -7.15 5.19
CA ILE A 62 9.14 -7.05 4.02
C ILE A 62 9.53 -5.59 3.76
N ASN A 63 8.58 -4.67 3.77
CA ASN A 63 8.82 -3.27 3.37
C ASN A 63 9.53 -2.44 4.44
N LEU A 64 9.22 -2.70 5.70
CA LEU A 64 9.74 -1.95 6.83
C LEU A 64 10.90 -2.68 7.52
N ARG A 65 11.44 -3.76 6.91
CA ARG A 65 12.61 -4.48 7.42
C ARG A 65 13.81 -3.58 7.72
N TRP A 66 13.92 -2.44 7.02
CA TRP A 66 14.99 -1.48 7.24
C TRP A 66 14.93 -0.87 8.65
N LEU A 67 13.78 -0.88 9.33
CA LEU A 67 13.67 -0.44 10.73
C LEU A 67 14.49 -1.32 11.69
N PHE A 68 14.86 -2.54 11.31
CA PHE A 68 15.81 -3.34 12.09
C PHE A 68 17.21 -2.74 12.13
N THR A 69 17.55 -1.73 11.30
CA THR A 69 18.80 -0.98 11.44
C THR A 69 18.86 -0.14 12.72
N LEU A 70 17.72 0.10 13.37
CA LEU A 70 17.64 0.82 14.65
C LEU A 70 18.21 0.03 15.83
N THR A 71 18.48 -1.28 15.66
CA THR A 71 19.12 -2.10 16.68
C THR A 71 20.53 -1.64 17.04
N ARG A 72 21.17 -0.83 16.19
CA ARG A 72 22.43 -0.16 16.50
C ARG A 72 22.33 0.83 17.66
N PHE A 73 21.12 1.34 17.94
CA PHE A 73 20.87 2.29 19.03
C PHE A 73 20.40 1.58 20.29
N ASP A 74 19.53 0.58 20.16
CA ASP A 74 19.03 -0.21 21.29
C ASP A 74 18.53 -1.59 20.81
N ALA A 75 18.88 -2.66 21.52
CA ALA A 75 18.37 -4.01 21.24
C ALA A 75 16.84 -4.13 21.40
N LEU A 76 16.23 -3.28 22.23
CA LEU A 76 14.77 -3.17 22.39
C LEU A 76 14.06 -2.70 21.10
N ALA A 77 14.81 -2.22 20.10
CA ALA A 77 14.25 -1.93 18.78
C ALA A 77 13.64 -3.17 18.12
N ILE A 78 14.17 -4.38 18.33
CA ILE A 78 13.64 -5.61 17.70
C ILE A 78 12.17 -5.86 18.13
N PRO A 79 11.86 -6.02 19.43
CA PRO A 79 10.47 -6.23 19.85
C PRO A 79 9.58 -5.02 19.53
N GLY A 80 10.11 -3.78 19.58
CA GLY A 80 9.35 -2.58 19.21
C GLY A 80 8.93 -2.57 17.73
N VAL A 81 9.85 -2.93 16.83
CA VAL A 81 9.59 -3.02 15.38
C VAL A 81 8.62 -4.16 15.06
N LEU A 82 8.77 -5.33 15.70
CA LEU A 82 7.82 -6.43 15.54
C LEU A 82 6.41 -6.06 16.04
N LEU A 83 6.32 -5.35 17.18
CA LEU A 83 5.06 -4.84 17.71
C LEU A 83 4.43 -3.81 16.77
N LEU A 84 5.23 -2.94 16.16
CA LEU A 84 4.77 -2.01 15.14
C LEU A 84 4.17 -2.75 13.93
N PHE A 85 4.83 -3.79 13.42
CA PHE A 85 4.28 -4.59 12.30
C PHE A 85 2.97 -5.29 12.69
N ALA A 86 2.90 -5.81 13.91
CA ALA A 86 1.69 -6.41 14.46
C ALA A 86 0.55 -5.38 14.53
N TYR A 87 0.82 -4.17 15.03
CA TYR A 87 -0.14 -3.06 15.07
C TYR A 87 -0.64 -2.69 13.67
N LEU A 88 0.25 -2.46 12.71
CA LEU A 88 -0.13 -2.06 11.35
C LEU A 88 -0.94 -3.18 10.64
N ALA A 89 -0.63 -4.44 10.91
CA ALA A 89 -1.37 -5.59 10.39
C ALA A 89 -2.83 -5.65 10.88
N VAL A 90 -3.17 -5.02 12.02
CA VAL A 90 -4.55 -4.92 12.51
C VAL A 90 -5.46 -4.25 11.49
N PHE A 91 -4.99 -3.21 10.78
CA PHE A 91 -5.79 -2.53 9.76
C PHE A 91 -6.19 -3.46 8.62
N PHE A 92 -5.30 -4.38 8.21
CA PHE A 92 -5.64 -5.41 7.23
C PHE A 92 -6.59 -6.47 7.80
N GLY A 93 -6.39 -6.87 9.05
CA GLY A 93 -7.29 -7.78 9.76
C GLY A 93 -8.72 -7.24 9.84
N LEU A 94 -8.87 -5.98 10.27
CA LEU A 94 -10.15 -5.28 10.36
C LEU A 94 -10.77 -5.08 8.97
N PHE A 95 -9.99 -4.66 7.98
CA PHE A 95 -10.45 -4.57 6.59
C PHE A 95 -11.06 -5.89 6.12
N GLY A 96 -10.35 -7.01 6.31
CA GLY A 96 -10.84 -8.33 5.91
C GLY A 96 -12.10 -8.76 6.66
N LEU A 97 -12.18 -8.46 7.96
CA LEU A 97 -13.35 -8.76 8.79
C LEU A 97 -14.58 -7.95 8.33
N ILE A 98 -14.44 -6.63 8.16
CA ILE A 98 -15.53 -5.72 7.78
C ILE A 98 -16.01 -6.03 6.38
N LEU A 99 -15.10 -6.12 5.40
CA LEU A 99 -15.48 -6.48 4.03
C LEU A 99 -16.16 -7.85 4.00
N GLY A 100 -15.63 -8.83 4.74
CA GLY A 100 -16.25 -10.16 4.87
C GLY A 100 -17.67 -10.11 5.43
N ALA A 101 -17.90 -9.29 6.46
CA ALA A 101 -19.23 -9.09 7.05
C ALA A 101 -20.21 -8.43 6.07
N ILE A 102 -19.79 -7.35 5.39
CA ILE A 102 -20.64 -6.67 4.40
C ILE A 102 -20.97 -7.60 3.24
N ARG A 103 -20.00 -8.35 2.72
CA ARG A 103 -20.22 -9.31 1.62
C ARG A 103 -21.15 -10.46 1.95
N LYS A 104 -21.27 -10.86 3.23
CA LYS A 104 -22.27 -11.86 3.62
C LYS A 104 -23.68 -11.37 3.32
N ARG A 105 -23.95 -10.08 3.53
CA ARG A 105 -25.24 -9.43 3.28
C ARG A 105 -25.39 -9.01 1.82
N TRP A 106 -24.35 -8.42 1.22
CA TRP A 106 -24.37 -7.81 -0.12
C TRP A 106 -23.40 -8.56 -1.05
N ARG A 107 -23.91 -9.60 -1.72
CA ARG A 107 -23.08 -10.52 -2.52
C ARG A 107 -22.82 -10.06 -3.96
N ARG A 108 -23.42 -8.95 -4.40
CA ARG A 108 -23.32 -8.46 -5.78
C ARG A 108 -21.88 -8.06 -6.13
N ASP A 109 -21.47 -8.34 -7.36
CA ASP A 109 -20.13 -7.99 -7.85
C ASP A 109 -19.92 -6.48 -7.90
N SER A 110 -20.96 -5.70 -8.24
CA SER A 110 -20.93 -4.23 -8.20
C SER A 110 -20.63 -3.70 -6.80
N SER A 111 -21.13 -4.36 -5.76
CA SER A 111 -20.85 -4.00 -4.37
C SER A 111 -19.38 -4.21 -4.03
N LEU A 112 -18.76 -5.30 -4.50
CA LEU A 112 -17.32 -5.52 -4.30
C LEU A 112 -16.50 -4.45 -5.03
N LEU A 113 -16.87 -4.17 -6.28
CA LEU A 113 -16.19 -3.21 -7.16
C LEU A 113 -16.12 -1.80 -6.54
N MET A 114 -17.17 -1.39 -5.81
CA MET A 114 -17.21 -0.08 -5.14
C MET A 114 -16.68 -0.12 -3.70
N LEU A 115 -17.06 -1.12 -2.90
CA LEU A 115 -16.71 -1.15 -1.47
C LEU A 115 -15.23 -1.45 -1.23
N PHE A 116 -14.63 -2.32 -2.04
CA PHE A 116 -13.23 -2.71 -1.81
C PHE A 116 -12.28 -1.50 -1.94
N PRO A 117 -12.33 -0.69 -3.01
CA PRO A 117 -11.47 0.49 -3.12
C PRO A 117 -11.70 1.52 -2.03
N VAL A 118 -12.97 1.78 -1.68
CA VAL A 118 -13.33 2.74 -0.63
C VAL A 118 -12.81 2.27 0.73
N LEU A 119 -13.08 1.02 1.12
CA LEU A 119 -12.63 0.49 2.40
C LEU A 119 -11.11 0.38 2.46
N PHE A 120 -10.46 -0.06 1.38
CA PHE A 120 -9.01 -0.22 1.37
C PHE A 120 -8.32 1.13 1.56
N THR A 121 -8.78 2.14 0.81
CA THR A 121 -8.31 3.52 0.92
C THR A 121 -8.59 4.11 2.30
N LEU A 122 -9.78 3.88 2.86
CA LEU A 122 -10.12 4.32 4.21
C LEU A 122 -9.18 3.72 5.27
N PHE A 123 -8.94 2.41 5.24
CA PHE A 123 -8.03 1.76 6.18
C PHE A 123 -6.59 2.21 6.00
N GLU A 124 -6.17 2.55 4.77
CA GLU A 124 -4.89 3.19 4.52
C GLU A 124 -4.84 4.60 5.12
N ILE A 125 -5.87 5.43 4.96
CA ILE A 125 -5.95 6.76 5.59
C ILE A 125 -5.90 6.65 7.11
N LEU A 126 -6.69 5.76 7.71
CA LEU A 126 -6.75 5.58 9.17
C LEU A 126 -5.39 5.18 9.77
N ARG A 127 -4.61 4.36 9.07
CA ARG A 127 -3.22 4.00 9.44
C ARG A 127 -2.25 5.19 9.41
N ASN A 128 -2.61 6.24 8.68
CA ASN A 128 -1.80 7.44 8.48
C ASN A 128 -2.23 8.63 9.36
N VAL A 129 -3.18 8.44 10.29
CA VAL A 129 -3.69 9.51 11.18
C VAL A 129 -3.49 9.15 12.66
N GLY A 130 -3.13 10.15 13.47
CA GLY A 130 -2.97 10.02 14.91
C GLY A 130 -1.52 9.82 15.37
N PRO A 131 -1.28 9.66 16.68
CA PRO A 131 0.07 9.62 17.27
C PRO A 131 0.85 8.35 16.92
N LEU A 132 0.16 7.28 16.51
CA LEU A 132 0.76 6.02 16.05
C LEU A 132 0.76 5.87 14.53
N ALA A 133 0.48 6.96 13.81
CA ALA A 133 0.43 6.94 12.35
C ALA A 133 1.77 6.55 11.74
N LEU A 134 1.73 5.75 10.68
CA LEU A 134 2.92 5.45 9.88
C LEU A 134 2.63 5.60 8.39
N GLY A 135 3.14 6.73 7.85
CA GLY A 135 3.10 7.18 6.43
C GLY A 135 3.61 6.19 5.38
N PHE A 136 4.48 5.27 5.80
CA PHE A 136 5.25 4.44 4.88
C PHE A 136 4.41 3.36 4.19
N THR A 137 4.87 2.94 3.02
CA THR A 137 4.33 1.74 2.35
C THR A 137 2.85 1.88 2.00
N SER A 138 2.43 3.08 1.57
CA SER A 138 1.07 3.31 1.06
C SER A 138 1.00 2.89 -0.41
N LEU A 139 -0.13 2.33 -0.85
CA LEU A 139 -0.24 1.68 -2.17
C LEU A 139 0.07 2.64 -3.32
N TYR A 140 -0.34 3.90 -3.21
CA TYR A 140 -0.04 4.95 -4.19
C TYR A 140 1.47 5.15 -4.42
N GLN A 141 2.33 4.85 -3.44
CA GLN A 141 3.78 5.01 -3.57
C GLN A 141 4.39 4.04 -4.58
N SER A 142 3.68 2.95 -4.94
CA SER A 142 4.13 2.04 -5.99
C SER A 142 4.29 2.69 -7.36
N LEU A 143 3.55 3.78 -7.62
CA LEU A 143 3.57 4.50 -8.89
C LEU A 143 4.56 5.68 -8.93
N TYR A 144 5.42 5.85 -7.90
CA TYR A 144 6.32 7.01 -7.80
C TYR A 144 7.22 7.22 -9.03
N SER A 145 7.62 6.15 -9.71
CA SER A 145 8.46 6.20 -10.92
C SER A 145 7.69 6.46 -12.22
N TYR A 146 6.36 6.67 -12.15
CA TYR A 146 5.50 6.85 -13.31
C TYR A 146 4.74 8.19 -13.24
N PRO A 147 5.42 9.33 -13.50
CA PRO A 147 4.84 10.67 -13.42
C PRO A 147 3.51 10.83 -14.19
N VAL A 148 3.38 10.16 -15.32
CA VAL A 148 2.18 10.19 -16.19
C VAL A 148 0.95 9.60 -15.49
N LEU A 149 1.11 8.73 -14.49
CA LEU A 149 0.00 8.08 -13.79
C LEU A 149 -0.36 8.75 -12.45
N ILE A 150 0.47 9.65 -11.94
CA ILE A 150 0.32 10.19 -10.58
C ILE A 150 -0.29 11.58 -10.51
N GLN A 151 -0.48 12.27 -11.64
CA GLN A 151 -0.88 13.69 -11.69
C GLN A 151 -2.22 13.98 -10.99
N ILE A 152 -3.13 13.01 -10.93
CA ILE A 152 -4.38 13.12 -10.17
C ILE A 152 -4.16 13.46 -8.68
N ALA A 153 -3.00 13.09 -8.11
CA ALA A 153 -2.66 13.38 -6.73
C ALA A 153 -2.54 14.87 -6.43
N ALA A 154 -2.22 15.71 -7.43
CA ALA A 154 -2.19 17.16 -7.26
C ALA A 154 -3.59 17.76 -7.02
N TYR A 155 -4.65 17.08 -7.47
CA TYR A 155 -6.03 17.56 -7.41
C TYR A 155 -6.83 16.91 -6.27
N LEU A 156 -6.70 15.59 -6.12
CA LEU A 156 -7.51 14.79 -5.18
C LEU A 156 -6.68 14.18 -4.04
N GLY A 157 -5.39 14.50 -3.96
CA GLY A 157 -4.47 13.90 -3.02
C GLY A 157 -4.04 12.48 -3.40
N PRO A 158 -3.00 11.94 -2.72
CA PRO A 158 -2.35 10.68 -3.11
C PRO A 158 -3.25 9.46 -2.97
N TRP A 159 -4.20 9.46 -2.03
CA TRP A 159 -5.12 8.34 -1.80
C TRP A 159 -6.10 8.09 -2.96
N SER A 160 -6.29 9.06 -3.85
CA SER A 160 -7.02 8.84 -5.11
C SER A 160 -6.36 7.75 -5.97
N LEU A 161 -5.02 7.69 -5.99
CA LEU A 161 -4.27 6.64 -6.67
C LEU A 161 -4.49 5.28 -6.01
N THR A 162 -4.47 5.20 -4.68
CA THR A 162 -4.78 3.97 -3.95
C THR A 162 -6.17 3.45 -4.31
N ALA A 163 -7.17 4.33 -4.36
CA ALA A 163 -8.53 3.97 -4.75
C ALA A 163 -8.58 3.44 -6.19
N VAL A 164 -7.92 4.09 -7.14
CA VAL A 164 -7.88 3.65 -8.54
C VAL A 164 -7.15 2.31 -8.69
N ILE A 165 -5.99 2.14 -8.07
CA ILE A 165 -5.25 0.86 -8.10
C ILE A 165 -6.10 -0.26 -7.51
N ALA A 166 -6.74 -0.03 -6.36
CA ALA A 166 -7.63 -1.01 -5.74
C ALA A 166 -8.83 -1.34 -6.63
N PHE A 167 -9.43 -0.35 -7.30
CA PHE A 167 -10.53 -0.54 -8.24
C PHE A 167 -10.11 -1.42 -9.42
N VAL A 168 -8.97 -1.11 -10.05
CA VAL A 168 -8.43 -1.87 -11.18
C VAL A 168 -8.20 -3.34 -10.79
N ASN A 169 -7.60 -3.59 -9.62
CA ASN A 169 -7.38 -4.96 -9.13
C ASN A 169 -8.69 -5.74 -8.97
N VAL A 170 -9.72 -5.10 -8.40
CA VAL A 170 -11.04 -5.73 -8.22
C VAL A 170 -11.70 -6.01 -9.56
N ALA A 171 -11.63 -5.05 -10.48
CA ALA A 171 -12.16 -5.19 -11.83
C ALA A 171 -11.48 -6.36 -12.56
N LEU A 172 -10.15 -6.44 -12.55
CA LEU A 172 -9.41 -7.54 -13.17
C LEU A 172 -9.70 -8.89 -12.49
N TYR A 173 -9.78 -8.94 -11.17
CA TYR A 173 -10.20 -10.14 -10.44
C TYR A 173 -11.59 -10.62 -10.88
N LEU A 174 -12.56 -9.71 -11.01
CA LEU A 174 -13.90 -10.02 -11.50
C LEU A 174 -13.91 -10.44 -12.97
N ALA A 175 -13.04 -9.84 -13.81
CA ALA A 175 -12.85 -10.27 -15.20
C ALA A 175 -12.40 -11.73 -15.27
N ILE A 176 -11.42 -12.12 -14.44
CA ILE A 176 -10.92 -13.50 -14.34
C ILE A 176 -12.01 -14.45 -13.82
N ARG A 177 -12.71 -14.07 -12.74
CA ARG A 177 -13.70 -14.93 -12.07
C ARG A 177 -15.00 -15.09 -12.84
N ARG A 178 -15.48 -14.02 -13.50
CA ARG A 178 -16.75 -14.01 -14.23
C ARG A 178 -16.59 -14.24 -15.72
N LYS A 179 -15.36 -14.19 -16.25
CA LYS A 179 -15.05 -14.27 -17.68
C LYS A 179 -15.85 -13.26 -18.51
N LYS A 180 -16.03 -12.05 -17.97
CA LYS A 180 -16.76 -10.95 -18.61
C LYS A 180 -15.80 -9.82 -18.99
N ALA A 181 -15.72 -9.51 -20.28
CA ALA A 181 -14.86 -8.45 -20.81
C ALA A 181 -15.18 -7.06 -20.23
N LEU A 182 -16.44 -6.82 -19.84
CA LEU A 182 -16.86 -5.57 -19.21
C LEU A 182 -15.94 -5.14 -18.06
N PHE A 183 -15.51 -6.06 -17.20
CA PHE A 183 -14.66 -5.70 -16.07
C PHE A 183 -13.23 -5.35 -16.49
N ALA A 184 -12.71 -5.94 -17.58
CA ALA A 184 -11.43 -5.54 -18.15
C ALA A 184 -11.53 -4.14 -18.79
N ILE A 185 -12.65 -3.82 -19.44
CA ILE A 185 -12.93 -2.48 -19.97
C ILE A 185 -13.00 -1.45 -18.84
N LEU A 186 -13.66 -1.76 -17.73
CA LEU A 186 -13.69 -0.89 -16.54
C LEU A 186 -12.29 -0.66 -15.95
N ALA A 187 -11.47 -1.71 -15.87
CA ALA A 187 -10.07 -1.58 -15.45
C ALA A 187 -9.27 -0.65 -16.37
N ALA A 188 -9.37 -0.86 -17.69
CA ALA A 188 -8.71 -0.02 -18.68
C ALA A 188 -9.19 1.44 -18.64
N GLY A 189 -10.51 1.65 -18.45
CA GLY A 189 -11.09 2.97 -18.27
C GLY A 189 -10.54 3.69 -17.04
N ALA A 190 -10.39 3.00 -15.91
CA ALA A 190 -9.82 3.57 -14.69
C ALA A 190 -8.34 3.97 -14.85
N ILE A 191 -7.53 3.16 -15.55
CA ILE A 191 -6.15 3.53 -15.90
C ILE A 191 -6.13 4.71 -16.87
N SER A 192 -7.05 4.72 -17.85
CA SER A 192 -7.15 5.81 -18.82
C SER A 192 -7.46 7.15 -18.13
N ILE A 193 -8.29 7.14 -17.08
CA ILE A 193 -8.54 8.35 -16.27
C ILE A 193 -7.24 8.89 -15.67
N LEU A 194 -6.35 8.04 -15.15
CA LEU A 194 -5.04 8.48 -14.64
C LEU A 194 -4.21 9.18 -15.73
N LEU A 195 -4.20 8.61 -16.94
CA LEU A 195 -3.50 9.18 -18.10
C LEU A 195 -4.12 10.50 -18.56
N LEU A 196 -5.43 10.70 -18.43
CA LEU A 196 -6.06 11.98 -18.79
C LEU A 196 -5.54 13.12 -17.91
N PHE A 197 -5.25 12.86 -16.63
CA PHE A 197 -4.66 13.87 -15.74
C PHE A 197 -3.24 14.29 -16.16
N SER A 198 -2.50 13.47 -16.90
CA SER A 198 -1.18 13.88 -17.42
C SER A 198 -1.25 14.81 -18.61
N LEU A 199 -2.43 14.98 -19.22
CA LEU A 199 -2.64 15.94 -20.29
C LEU A 199 -2.95 17.35 -19.75
N LEU A 200 -3.18 17.47 -18.44
CA LEU A 200 -3.41 18.77 -17.81
C LEU A 200 -2.10 19.55 -17.77
N PRO A 201 -2.12 20.84 -18.13
CA PRO A 201 -0.92 21.67 -18.14
C PRO A 201 -0.35 21.81 -16.73
N VAL A 202 0.97 21.72 -16.62
CA VAL A 202 1.73 22.06 -15.42
C VAL A 202 2.31 23.44 -15.66
N ASN A 203 1.90 24.43 -14.87
CA ASN A 203 2.45 25.78 -14.97
C ASN A 203 3.89 25.78 -14.44
N ASP A 204 4.84 26.17 -15.29
CA ASP A 204 6.26 26.31 -14.95
C ASP A 204 6.75 27.76 -15.14
N ASP A 205 5.85 28.73 -14.96
CA ASP A 205 6.13 30.17 -15.12
C ASP A 205 7.01 30.75 -13.98
N GLY A 206 7.63 29.88 -13.17
CA GLY A 206 8.46 30.26 -12.05
C GLY A 206 9.85 30.77 -12.48
N MET A 207 10.43 31.68 -11.67
CA MET A 207 11.83 32.05 -11.85
C MET A 207 12.74 30.85 -11.57
N GLN A 208 13.66 30.56 -12.49
CA GLN A 208 14.71 29.59 -12.26
C GLN A 208 15.75 30.17 -11.29
N ILE A 209 15.88 29.55 -10.12
CA ILE A 209 16.85 29.96 -9.09
C ILE A 209 17.95 28.89 -9.01
N LYS A 210 19.21 29.33 -8.94
CA LYS A 210 20.34 28.43 -8.71
C LYS A 210 20.37 28.02 -7.24
N VAL A 211 20.17 26.74 -6.97
CA VAL A 211 20.20 26.16 -5.62
C VAL A 211 21.41 25.24 -5.49
N ALA A 212 22.13 25.32 -4.37
CA ALA A 212 23.18 24.38 -4.00
C ALA A 212 22.76 23.64 -2.72
N ILE A 213 22.84 22.31 -2.75
CA ILE A 213 22.54 21.45 -1.60
C ILE A 213 23.86 20.87 -1.10
N VAL A 214 24.25 21.21 0.13
CA VAL A 214 25.43 20.63 0.80
C VAL A 214 24.96 19.54 1.75
N SER A 215 25.18 18.27 1.39
CA SER A 215 24.86 17.13 2.25
C SER A 215 26.09 16.73 3.04
N SER A 216 26.01 16.81 4.37
CA SER A 216 27.05 16.26 5.25
C SER A 216 27.14 14.74 5.08
N GLN A 217 28.37 14.21 5.08
CA GLN A 217 28.64 12.77 5.12
C GLN A 217 29.13 12.31 6.50
N VAL A 218 29.02 13.16 7.52
CA VAL A 218 29.39 12.82 8.90
C VAL A 218 28.57 11.62 9.37
N SER A 219 29.25 10.64 9.96
CA SER A 219 28.60 9.43 10.44
C SER A 219 27.67 9.73 11.63
N GLN A 220 26.72 8.83 11.89
CA GLN A 220 25.81 9.04 13.04
C GLN A 220 26.54 8.93 14.38
N GLU A 221 27.63 8.16 14.45
CA GLU A 221 28.44 8.01 15.66
C GLU A 221 29.20 9.29 15.97
N GLU A 222 29.89 9.87 14.97
CA GLU A 222 30.56 11.16 15.12
C GLU A 222 29.58 12.29 15.44
N LYS A 223 28.37 12.24 14.87
CA LYS A 223 27.33 13.24 15.11
C LYS A 223 26.77 13.21 16.54
N LEU A 224 26.75 12.03 17.17
CA LEU A 224 26.22 11.82 18.53
C LEU A 224 27.30 11.86 19.61
N ASP A 225 28.58 12.04 19.24
CA ASP A 225 29.68 12.19 20.19
C ASP A 225 29.64 13.58 20.83
N ASP A 226 29.43 13.61 22.15
CA ASP A 226 29.38 14.84 22.96
C ASP A 226 30.61 15.73 22.76
N ARG A 227 31.79 15.15 22.47
CA ARG A 227 33.03 15.91 22.23
C ARG A 227 32.92 16.84 21.02
N ASN A 228 32.05 16.52 20.06
CA ASN A 228 31.81 17.32 18.86
C ASN A 228 30.71 18.39 19.06
N LEU A 229 29.98 18.35 20.18
CA LEU A 229 28.90 19.29 20.49
C LEU A 229 29.36 20.52 21.28
N PHE A 230 30.47 20.43 22.02
CA PHE A 230 30.93 21.48 22.96
C PHE A 230 32.20 22.24 22.51
N MET A 231 32.67 22.06 21.27
CA MET A 231 33.84 22.81 20.76
C MET A 231 33.47 24.20 20.16
N LEU A 232 32.47 24.88 20.72
CA LEU A 232 32.12 26.28 20.42
C LEU A 232 32.11 27.13 21.70
#